data_AF-R9M3E0-F1
#
_entry.id   AF-R9M3E0-F1
#
_cell.length_a   1.000
_cell.length_b   1.000
_cell.length_c   1.000
_cell.angle_alpha   90.00
_cell.angle_beta   90.00
_cell.angle_gamma   90.00
#
_symmetry.space_group_name_H-M   'P 1'
#
loop_
_entity.id
_entity.type
_entity.pdbx_description
1 polymer ?
#
loop_
_entity_poly.entity_id
_entity_poly.type
_entity_poly.pdbx_seq_one_letter_code
_entity_poly.pdbx_strand_id
1 'polypeptide(L)' 'MTEKRETPTPPRKPDGIITTHRNGQTIVAELFFNHSGTETFRDKLLKMILADRQE' A
#
# COMPACT_ATOMS: atom_id res chain seq x y z
N MET A 1 -15.75 19.36 21.51
CA MET A 1 -16.20 17.96 21.62
C MET A 1 -15.15 17.10 20.95
N THR A 2 -14.88 15.95 21.55
CA THR A 2 -13.67 15.11 21.54
C THR A 2 -13.07 14.80 20.16
N GLU A 3 -11.78 15.13 19.98
CA GLU A 3 -10.93 14.56 18.93
C GLU A 3 -10.85 13.04 19.18
N LYS A 4 -11.39 12.25 18.25
CA LYS A 4 -11.38 10.79 18.32
C LYS A 4 -9.93 10.36 18.14
N ARG A 5 -9.19 10.20 19.24
CA ARG A 5 -7.88 9.56 19.26
C ARG A 5 -8.08 8.16 18.68
N GLU A 6 -7.75 7.99 17.41
CA GLU A 6 -7.73 6.69 16.77
C GLU A 6 -6.70 5.86 17.53
N THR A 7 -7.19 4.87 18.28
CA THR A 7 -6.35 3.89 18.96
C THR A 7 -5.35 3.35 17.93
N PRO A 8 -4.04 3.39 18.18
CA PRO A 8 -3.06 2.88 17.23
C PRO A 8 -3.44 1.44 16.92
N THR A 9 -3.77 1.16 15.66
CA THR A 9 -4.18 -0.19 15.28
C THR A 9 -3.01 -1.12 15.63
N PRO A 10 -3.25 -2.27 16.29
CA PRO A 10 -2.19 -3.22 16.56
C PRO A 10 -1.40 -3.53 15.27
N PRO A 11 -0.07 -3.74 15.35
CA PRO A 11 0.76 -4.01 14.18
C PRO A 11 0.12 -5.09 13.33
N ARG A 12 -0.32 -4.72 12.13
CA ARG A 12 -0.94 -5.66 11.20
C ARG A 12 0.18 -6.49 10.59
N LYS A 13 -0.02 -7.80 10.44
CA LYS A 13 0.91 -8.63 9.68
C LYS A 13 0.83 -8.19 8.21
N PRO A 14 1.95 -7.94 7.53
CA PRO A 14 1.92 -7.59 6.12
C PRO A 14 1.43 -8.77 5.28
N ASP A 15 0.72 -8.45 4.20
CA ASP A 15 0.25 -9.41 3.21
C ASP A 15 1.38 -9.94 2.34
N GLY A 16 2.42 -9.12 2.16
CA GLY A 16 3.61 -9.47 1.40
C GLY A 16 4.76 -8.55 1.71
N ILE A 17 5.97 -9.01 1.39
CA ILE A 17 7.20 -8.24 1.48
C ILE A 17 7.83 -8.23 0.09
N ILE A 18 8.19 -7.04 -0.40
CA ILE A 18 8.97 -6.88 -1.62
C ILE A 18 10.36 -6.44 -1.21
N THR A 19 11.38 -7.19 -1.65
CA THR A 19 12.77 -6.81 -1.47
C THR A 19 13.42 -6.64 -2.83
N THR A 20 14.06 -5.50 -3.05
CA THR A 20 14.83 -5.24 -4.27
C THR A 20 16.22 -4.76 -3.92
N HIS A 21 17.18 -5.17 -4.74
CA HIS A 21 18.58 -4.79 -4.60
C HIS A 21 18.96 -3.97 -5.82
N ARG A 22 19.40 -2.72 -5.63
CA ARG A 22 19.82 -1.84 -6.72
C ARG A 22 20.98 -0.97 -6.27
N ASN A 23 22.02 -0.88 -7.09
CA ASN A 23 23.21 -0.06 -6.82
C ASN A 23 23.86 -0.34 -5.44
N GLY A 24 23.85 -1.61 -5.00
CA GLY A 24 24.36 -2.00 -3.68
C GLY A 24 23.44 -1.65 -2.50
N GLN A 25 22.29 -1.02 -2.75
CA GLN A 25 21.28 -0.73 -1.75
C GLN A 25 20.17 -1.79 -1.76
N THR A 26 19.76 -2.22 -0.57
CA THR A 26 18.60 -3.09 -0.38
C THR A 26 17.42 -2.24 0.04
N ILE A 27 16.31 -2.35 -0.69
CA ILE A 27 15.04 -1.71 -0.35
C ILE A 27 14.05 -2.82 0.01
N VAL A 28 13.49 -2.73 1.22
CA VAL A 28 12.44 -3.63 1.72
C VAL A 28 11.17 -2.81 1.86
N ALA A 29 10.09 -3.28 1.25
CA ALA A 29 8.77 -2.67 1.33
C ALA A 29 7.74 -3.70 1.81
N GLU A 30 6.94 -3.31 2.79
CA GLU A 30 5.80 -4.09 3.27
C GLU A 30 4.54 -3.73 2.47
N LEU A 31 3.76 -4.75 2.10
CA LEU A 31 2.50 -4.58 1.40
C LEU A 31 1.34 -4.91 2.33
N PHE A 32 0.37 -3.99 2.37
CA PHE A 32 -0.87 -4.14 3.12
C PHE A 32 -2.05 -3.99 2.16
N PHE A 33 -2.84 -5.05 2.02
CA PHE A 33 -4.08 -5.01 1.27
C PHE A 33 -5.25 -4.69 2.18
N ASN A 34 -6.19 -3.92 1.64
CA ASN A 34 -7.49 -3.83 2.25
C ASN A 34 -8.31 -5.05 1.82
N HIS A 35 -8.40 -6.07 2.70
CA HIS A 35 -9.15 -7.30 2.41
C HIS A 35 -10.66 -7.10 2.24
N SER A 36 -11.23 -6.02 2.79
CA SER A 36 -12.63 -5.68 2.57
C SER A 36 -12.84 -4.80 1.33
N GLY A 37 -11.76 -4.45 0.63
CA GLY A 37 -11.83 -3.69 -0.61
C GLY A 37 -12.42 -4.51 -1.74
N THR A 38 -13.25 -3.89 -2.57
CA THR A 38 -13.83 -4.51 -3.77
C THR A 38 -12.93 -4.36 -5.00
N GLU A 39 -11.95 -3.48 -4.94
CA GLU A 39 -10.98 -3.24 -6.00
C GLU A 39 -9.71 -4.04 -5.76
N THR A 40 -9.23 -4.72 -6.80
CA THR A 40 -7.96 -5.43 -6.75
C THR A 40 -6.78 -4.47 -6.84
N PHE A 41 -5.58 -4.94 -6.44
CA PHE A 41 -4.33 -4.20 -6.68
C PHE A 41 -4.16 -3.81 -8.15
N ARG A 42 -4.57 -4.70 -9.06
CA ARG A 42 -4.52 -4.46 -10.50
C ARG A 42 -5.44 -3.32 -10.93
N ASP A 43 -6.66 -3.26 -10.39
CA ASP A 43 -7.60 -2.17 -10.68
C ASP A 43 -7.03 -0.81 -10.27
N LYS A 44 -6.44 -0.76 -9.07
CA LYS A 44 -5.79 0.46 -8.57
C LYS A 44 -4.57 0.85 -9.39
N LEU A 45 -3.73 -0.11 -9.78
CA LEU A 45 -2.56 0.13 -10.63
C LEU A 45 -2.98 0.66 -12.01
N LEU A 46 -3.99 0.06 -12.63
CA LEU A 46 -4.52 0.52 -13.92
C LEU A 46 -5.08 1.94 -13.82
N LYS A 47 -5.87 2.25 -12.78
CA LYS A 47 -6.38 3.61 -12.55
C LYS A 47 -5.26 4.64 -12.39
N MET A 48 -4.21 4.32 -11.64
CA MET A 48 -3.06 5.22 -11.45
C MET A 48 -2.36 5.53 -12.78
N ILE A 49 -2.10 4.50 -13.59
CA ILE A 49 -1.47 4.67 -14.92
C ILE A 49 -2.38 5.46 -15.87
N LEU A 50 -3.69 5.26 -15.81
CA LEU A 50 -4.62 6.01 -16.65
C LEU A 50 -4.72 7.47 -16.23
N ALA A 51 -4.71 7.77 -14.93
CA ALA A 51 -4.70 9.14 -14.42
C ALA A 51 -3.42 9.89 -14.80
N ASP A 52 -2.27 9.21 -14.76
CA ASP A 52 -0.96 9.74 -15.18
C ASP A 52 -0.92 10.12 -16.68
N ARG A 53 -1.67 9.40 -17.52
CA ARG A 53 -1.76 9.65 -18.97
C ARG A 53 -2.72 10.77 -19.38
N GLN A 54 -3.46 11.36 -18.44
CA GLN A 54 -4.39 12.47 -18.72
C GLN A 54 -3.77 13.85 -18.53
N GLU A 55 -2.45 13.93 -18.36
CA GLU A 55 -1.65 15.17 -18.45
C GLU A 55 -1.29 15.52 -19.90
#